data_AF-A0A5X9FHA2-F1
#
_entry.id   AF-A0A5X9FHA2-F1
#
_cell.length_a   1.000
_cell.length_b   1.000
_cell.length_c   1.000
_cell.angle_alpha   90.00
_cell.angle_beta   90.00
_cell.angle_gamma   90.00
#
_symmetry.space_group_name_H-M   'P 1'
#
loop_
_entity.id
_entity.type
_entity.pdbx_description
1 polymer ?
#
loop_
_entity_poly.entity_id
_entity_poly.type
_entity_poly.pdbx_seq_one_letter_code
_entity_poly.pdbx_strand_id
1 'polypeptide(L)' 'TNRNFPGRQGAGARTHLMSPAMVAAAAVAGHLVDVRSLLQAGE' A
#
# COMPACT_ATOMS: atom_id res chain seq x y z
N THR A 1 -3.17 10.35 -0.83
CA THR A 1 -2.70 11.20 -1.94
C THR A 1 -2.98 10.51 -3.24
N ASN A 2 -3.29 11.26 -4.31
CA ASN A 2 -3.50 10.70 -5.66
C ASN A 2 -2.33 11.03 -6.60
N ARG A 3 -1.14 11.29 -6.04
CA ARG A 3 0.09 11.67 -6.76
C ARG A 3 1.30 11.00 -6.15
N ASN A 4 2.18 10.44 -6.98
CA ASN A 4 3.41 9.74 -6.59
C ASN A 4 4.68 10.23 -7.34
N PHE A 5 4.68 11.47 -7.81
CA PHE A 5 5.86 12.08 -8.46
C PHE A 5 7.10 12.04 -7.55
N PRO A 6 8.33 11.91 -8.11
CA PRO A 6 9.57 11.92 -7.36
C PRO A 6 9.71 13.14 -6.44
N GLY A 7 10.31 12.95 -5.26
CA GLY A 7 10.52 14.01 -4.27
C GLY A 7 9.29 14.43 -3.47
N ARG A 8 8.08 13.98 -3.85
CA ARG A 8 6.83 14.40 -3.17
C ARG A 8 6.70 13.91 -1.73
N GLN A 9 7.31 12.78 -1.41
CA GLN A 9 7.30 12.19 -0.05
C GLN A 9 8.70 12.15 0.59
N GLY A 10 9.63 12.94 0.05
CA GLY A 10 11.03 12.94 0.46
C GLY A 10 11.97 12.40 -0.63
N ALA A 11 13.26 12.71 -0.48
CA ALA A 11 14.29 12.26 -1.40
C ALA A 11 14.44 10.73 -1.37
N GLY A 12 14.53 10.11 -2.55
CA GLY A 12 14.63 8.65 -2.68
C GLY A 12 13.36 7.85 -2.36
N ALA A 13 12.28 8.51 -1.91
CA ALA A 13 11.04 7.82 -1.56
C ALA A 13 10.34 7.26 -2.81
N ARG A 14 10.00 5.97 -2.77
CA ARG A 14 9.14 5.30 -3.76
C ARG A 14 7.73 5.20 -3.22
N THR A 15 6.79 5.91 -3.85
CA THR A 15 5.38 5.94 -3.42
C THR A 15 4.51 5.12 -4.37
N HIS A 16 3.72 4.20 -3.81
CA HIS A 16 2.70 3.45 -4.53
C HIS A 16 1.32 4.03 -4.22
N LEU A 17 0.52 4.28 -5.26
CA LEU A 17 -0.88 4.69 -5.11
C LEU A 17 -1.76 3.44 -5.06
N MET A 18 -2.65 3.37 -4.09
CA MET A 18 -3.53 2.23 -3.89
C MET A 18 -4.78 2.66 -3.10
N SER A 19 -5.82 1.83 -3.12
CA SER A 19 -7.03 2.04 -2.32
C SER A 19 -6.73 1.98 -0.82
N PRO A 20 -7.56 2.60 0.05
CA PRO A 20 -7.35 2.54 1.50
C PRO A 20 -7.23 1.11 2.05
N ALA A 21 -8.03 0.18 1.54
CA ALA A 21 -7.99 -1.22 1.96
C ALA A 21 -6.65 -1.90 1.62
N MET A 22 -6.10 -1.64 0.43
CA MET A 22 -4.78 -2.13 0.03
C MET A 22 -3.65 -1.50 0.84
N VAL A 23 -3.74 -0.20 1.19
CA VAL A 23 -2.77 0.46 2.09
C VAL A 23 -2.74 -0.26 3.43
N ALA A 24 -3.91 -0.51 4.03
CA ALA A 24 -4.01 -1.18 5.31
C ALA A 24 -3.44 -2.60 5.26
N ALA A 25 -3.76 -3.37 4.21
CA ALA A 25 -3.21 -4.71 4.01
C ALA A 25 -1.68 -4.72 3.93
N ALA A 26 -1.10 -3.83 3.11
CA ALA A 26 0.35 -3.74 2.96
C ALA A 26 1.05 -3.25 4.23
N ALA A 27 0.42 -2.35 5.00
CA ALA A 27 0.95 -1.86 6.26
C ALA A 27 1.02 -2.96 7.32
N VAL A 28 0.01 -3.83 7.38
CA VAL A 28 0.00 -4.99 8.29
C VAL A 28 1.00 -6.06 7.86
N ALA A 29 1.09 -6.34 6.55
CA ALA A 29 2.00 -7.37 6.02
C ALA A 29 3.49 -6.95 6.02
N GLY A 30 3.78 -5.64 6.02
CA GLY A 30 5.16 -5.11 5.91
C GLY A 30 5.74 -5.14 4.49
N HIS A 31 4.95 -5.51 3.49
CA HIS A 31 5.30 -5.49 2.07
C HIS A 31 4.03 -5.30 1.21
N LEU A 32 4.20 -5.03 -0.08
CA LEU A 32 3.06 -4.96 -1.00
C LEU A 32 2.37 -6.32 -1.10
N VAL A 33 1.06 -6.34 -0.87
CA VAL A 33 0.22 -7.55 -0.87
C VAL A 33 -1.17 -7.21 -1.42
N ASP A 34 -1.85 -8.21 -1.98
CA ASP A 34 -3.26 -8.08 -2.35
C ASP A 34 -4.16 -8.24 -1.11
N VAL A 35 -5.07 -7.30 -0.89
CA VAL A 35 -6.00 -7.31 0.25
C VAL A 35 -6.86 -8.58 0.29
N ARG A 36 -7.14 -9.21 -0.86
CA ARG A 36 -7.94 -10.44 -0.94
C ARG A 36 -7.27 -11.60 -0.20
N SER A 37 -5.94 -11.65 -0.18
CA SER A 37 -5.19 -12.68 0.55
C SER A 37 -5.43 -12.62 2.06
N LEU A 38 -5.78 -11.46 2.61
CA LEU A 38 -6.12 -11.30 4.02
C LEU A 38 -7.61 -11.58 4.30
N LEU A 39 -8.49 -11.26 3.35
CA LEU A 39 -9.93 -11.47 3.48
C LEU A 39 -10.32 -12.95 3.40
N GLN A 40 -9.55 -13.76 2.67
CA GLN A 40 -9.82 -15.21 2.54
C GLN A 40 -9.36 -16.04 3.75
N ALA A 41 -8.55 -15.48 4.65
CA ALA A 41 -8.07 -16.20 5.84
C ALA A 41 -9.03 -16.13 7.03
N GLY A 42 -10.18 -15.44 6.88
CA GLY A 42 -11.19 -15.25 7.92
C GLY A 42 -12.49 -16.05 7.73
N GLU A 43 -12.51 -16.97 6.76
CA GLU A 43 -13.55 -18.00 6.59
C GLU A 43 -13.01 -19.35 7.08
#